data_AF-A0A7S4ISZ8-F1
#
_entry.id   AF-A0A7S4ISZ8-F1
#
_cell.length_a   1.000
_cell.length_b   1.000
_cell.length_c   1.000
_cell.angle_alpha   90.00
_cell.angle_beta   90.00
_cell.angle_gamma   90.00
#
_symmetry.space_group_name_H-M   'P 1'
#
loop_
_entity.id
_entity.type
_entity.pdbx_description
1 polymer ?
#
loop_
_entity_poly.entity_id
_entity_poly.type
_entity_poly.pdbx_seq_one_letter_code
_entity_poly.pdbx_strand_id
1 'polypeptide(L)'
;MKVIAHHGKIQDKPPSFYASFNCIISGLDNVEARRWLNATVCGLVELDDDGDPDPSTIVPIVDGGTEGFSGQARVILPRITSCFECSLDAFPPQKSFPLCTVAETPRLPEHCIAYAFTLQWPREFPDRKLDTDSPDDMKWVYEQALTRAEKFNIPGVTYMLTMGVVKNIIPAVASTNAIVAAACVNETVKLLTFCSQTLNTYMMYMGSTGVYSHTFVYERKDDCPVCTSTVRKMTVTKKTTLNELLQQLRDGELRLKSPSVVAAGSGTLYMQKPPSLEKATRPNLDLALSALIKEGEELTVTDPIFPNLNLSLSIYFE
;
A
#
# COMPACT_ATOMS: atom_id res chain seq x y z
N MET A 1 19.50 -14.78 -25.00
CA MET A 1 18.57 -13.98 -24.17
C MET A 1 19.15 -12.59 -24.00
N LYS A 2 18.38 -11.52 -24.26
CA LYS A 2 18.82 -10.13 -24.06
C LYS A 2 18.09 -9.56 -22.86
N VAL A 3 18.79 -9.38 -21.74
CA VAL A 3 18.24 -8.78 -20.51
C VAL A 3 18.77 -7.36 -20.39
N ILE A 4 17.88 -6.39 -20.17
CA ILE A 4 18.23 -4.99 -19.94
C ILE A 4 17.94 -4.70 -18.46
N ALA A 5 18.99 -4.45 -17.68
CA ALA A 5 18.87 -4.14 -16.26
C ALA A 5 18.63 -2.64 -16.05
N HIS A 6 17.81 -2.31 -15.07
CA HIS A 6 17.58 -0.94 -14.62
C HIS A 6 17.84 -0.87 -13.11
N HIS A 7 18.82 -0.07 -12.70
CA HIS A 7 19.10 0.19 -11.28
C HIS A 7 18.45 1.50 -10.87
N GLY A 8 17.43 1.42 -10.03
CA GLY A 8 16.63 2.56 -9.59
C GLY A 8 15.26 2.12 -9.09
N LYS A 9 14.44 3.05 -8.64
CA LYS A 9 13.08 2.76 -8.19
C LYS A 9 12.13 2.70 -9.38
N ILE A 10 11.05 1.94 -9.25
CA ILE A 10 9.99 1.91 -10.26
C ILE A 10 9.39 3.32 -10.46
N GLN A 11 9.30 4.09 -9.37
CA GLN A 11 8.80 5.46 -9.36
C GLN A 11 9.65 6.45 -10.18
N ASP A 12 10.90 6.10 -10.48
CA ASP A 12 11.82 6.96 -11.25
C ASP A 12 11.58 6.84 -12.76
N LYS A 13 10.73 5.91 -13.21
CA LYS A 13 10.41 5.68 -14.62
C LYS A 13 9.14 6.43 -15.04
N PRO A 14 9.14 7.09 -16.20
CA PRO A 14 7.95 7.75 -16.71
C PRO A 14 6.88 6.73 -17.12
N PRO A 15 5.58 7.11 -17.18
CA PRO A 15 4.52 6.21 -17.63
C PRO A 15 4.78 5.57 -19.01
N SER A 16 5.41 6.31 -19.93
CA SER A 16 5.79 5.81 -21.26
C SER A 16 6.77 4.62 -21.24
N PHE A 17 7.55 4.46 -20.18
CA PHE A 17 8.38 3.27 -19.98
C PHE A 17 7.50 2.03 -19.82
N TYR A 18 6.47 2.12 -18.98
CA TYR A 18 5.56 1.02 -18.70
C TYR A 18 4.66 0.68 -19.90
N ALA A 19 4.24 1.70 -20.65
CA ALA A 19 3.46 1.52 -21.89
C ALA A 19 4.23 0.77 -22.99
N SER A 20 5.56 0.71 -22.92
CA SER A 20 6.38 0.05 -23.94
C SER A 20 6.41 -1.49 -23.83
N PHE A 21 5.86 -2.07 -22.75
CA PHE A 21 5.89 -3.51 -22.50
C PHE A 21 4.56 -4.17 -22.91
N ASN A 22 4.64 -5.42 -23.40
CA ASN A 22 3.44 -6.22 -23.70
C ASN A 22 2.83 -6.90 -22.47
N CYS A 23 3.60 -7.04 -21.39
CA CYS A 23 3.18 -7.63 -20.12
C CYS A 23 4.18 -7.21 -19.04
N ILE A 24 3.70 -7.01 -17.82
CA ILE A 24 4.53 -6.72 -16.65
C ILE A 24 4.41 -7.87 -15.66
N ILE A 25 5.53 -8.46 -15.24
CA ILE A 25 5.56 -9.42 -14.13
C ILE A 25 6.12 -8.69 -12.90
N SER A 26 5.36 -8.67 -11.81
CA SER A 26 5.73 -8.03 -10.55
C SER A 26 6.08 -9.07 -9.50
N GLY A 27 7.23 -8.89 -8.85
CA GLY A 27 7.67 -9.63 -7.66
C GLY A 27 8.09 -8.65 -6.56
N LEU A 28 7.32 -7.57 -6.38
CA LEU A 28 7.61 -6.50 -5.42
C LEU A 28 7.48 -7.00 -3.98
N ASP A 29 8.16 -6.36 -3.04
CA ASP A 29 8.24 -6.81 -1.64
C ASP A 29 7.30 -6.04 -0.69
N ASN A 30 6.73 -4.93 -1.15
CA ASN A 30 5.88 -4.09 -0.31
C ASN A 30 4.58 -3.67 -1.03
N VAL A 31 3.56 -3.36 -0.22
CA VAL A 31 2.22 -3.00 -0.70
C VAL A 31 2.23 -1.65 -1.42
N GLU A 32 2.99 -0.66 -0.94
CA GLU A 32 3.04 0.68 -1.53
C GLU A 32 3.54 0.64 -2.99
N ALA A 33 4.59 -0.11 -3.27
CA ALA A 33 5.13 -0.28 -4.62
C ALA A 33 4.14 -1.00 -5.54
N ARG A 34 3.42 -2.02 -5.05
CA ARG A 34 2.37 -2.72 -5.81
C ARG A 34 1.22 -1.78 -6.16
N ARG A 35 0.74 -0.98 -5.20
CA ARG A 35 -0.30 0.04 -5.41
C ARG A 35 0.12 1.07 -6.44
N TRP A 36 1.36 1.56 -6.35
CA TRP A 36 1.91 2.50 -7.30
C TRP A 36 1.98 1.93 -8.72
N LEU A 37 2.48 0.71 -8.88
CA LEU A 37 2.55 0.03 -10.17
C LEU A 37 1.15 -0.18 -10.74
N ASN A 38 0.22 -0.67 -9.91
CA ASN A 38 -1.17 -0.87 -10.27
C ASN A 38 -1.83 0.42 -10.79
N ALA A 39 -1.70 1.52 -10.05
CA ALA A 39 -2.27 2.81 -10.46
C ALA A 39 -1.61 3.36 -11.73
N THR A 40 -0.28 3.25 -11.83
CA THR A 40 0.45 3.72 -13.02
C THR A 40 -0.01 2.99 -14.27
N VAL A 41 -0.08 1.66 -14.23
CA VAL A 41 -0.44 0.84 -15.39
C VAL A 41 -1.94 0.93 -15.70
N CYS A 42 -2.82 1.02 -14.69
CA CYS A 42 -4.25 1.28 -14.93
C CYS A 42 -4.51 2.66 -15.55
N GLY A 43 -3.68 3.66 -15.20
CA GLY A 43 -3.75 4.99 -15.78
C GLY A 43 -3.27 5.08 -17.24
N LEU A 44 -2.62 4.04 -17.77
CA LEU A 44 -2.22 3.98 -19.18
C LEU A 44 -3.37 3.58 -20.11
N VAL A 45 -4.42 2.96 -19.57
CA VAL A 45 -5.54 2.47 -20.37
C VAL A 45 -6.37 3.63 -20.86
N GLU A 46 -6.40 3.81 -22.16
CA GLU A 46 -7.28 4.77 -22.84
C GLU A 46 -8.70 4.21 -22.87
N LEU A 47 -9.67 5.10 -22.74
CA LEU A 47 -11.09 4.78 -22.84
C LEU A 47 -11.63 5.37 -24.14
N ASP A 48 -12.49 4.64 -24.82
CA ASP A 48 -13.23 5.14 -25.98
C ASP A 48 -14.40 6.06 -25.55
N ASP A 49 -15.15 6.55 -26.54
CA ASP A 49 -16.28 7.47 -26.33
C ASP A 49 -17.42 6.85 -25.49
N ASP A 50 -17.53 5.52 -25.48
CA ASP A 50 -18.52 4.76 -24.69
C ASP A 50 -18.03 4.45 -23.27
N GLY A 51 -16.76 4.78 -22.97
CA GLY A 51 -16.11 4.53 -21.69
C GLY A 51 -15.54 3.12 -21.55
N ASP A 52 -15.49 2.35 -22.63
CA ASP A 52 -14.88 1.03 -22.68
C ASP A 52 -13.36 1.14 -22.90
N PRO A 53 -12.55 0.24 -22.29
CA PRO A 53 -11.10 0.31 -22.40
C PRO A 53 -10.60 -0.13 -23.78
N ASP A 54 -9.76 0.68 -24.44
CA ASP A 54 -9.09 0.29 -25.68
C ASP A 54 -8.14 -0.89 -25.41
N PRO A 55 -8.42 -2.09 -25.95
CA PRO A 55 -7.59 -3.27 -25.72
C PRO A 55 -6.12 -3.10 -26.14
N SER A 56 -5.83 -2.19 -27.07
CA SER A 56 -4.48 -1.94 -27.58
C SER A 56 -3.55 -1.25 -26.56
N THR A 57 -4.14 -0.55 -25.59
CA THR A 57 -3.43 0.20 -24.54
C THR A 57 -3.31 -0.58 -23.23
N ILE A 58 -3.94 -1.75 -23.15
CA ILE A 58 -3.93 -2.59 -21.96
C ILE A 58 -2.59 -3.34 -21.88
N VAL A 59 -1.85 -3.07 -20.80
CA VAL A 59 -0.67 -3.84 -20.42
C VAL A 59 -1.02 -4.76 -19.25
N PRO A 60 -1.16 -6.08 -19.47
CA PRO A 60 -1.45 -7.04 -18.41
C PRO A 60 -0.38 -7.03 -17.32
N ILE A 61 -0.81 -7.21 -16.06
CA ILE A 61 0.09 -7.34 -14.91
C ILE A 61 -0.08 -8.74 -14.31
N VAL A 62 1.02 -9.45 -14.12
CA VAL A 62 1.07 -10.69 -13.35
C VAL A 62 1.84 -10.41 -12.06
N ASP A 63 1.15 -10.37 -10.92
CA ASP A 63 1.76 -10.06 -9.62
C ASP A 63 1.95 -11.34 -8.79
N GLY A 64 3.14 -11.49 -8.24
CA GLY A 64 3.50 -12.54 -7.30
C GLY A 64 3.77 -11.99 -5.90
N GLY A 65 3.41 -12.76 -4.88
CA GLY A 65 3.75 -12.46 -3.49
C GLY A 65 4.03 -13.73 -2.70
N THR A 66 4.91 -13.61 -1.71
CA THR A 66 5.39 -14.74 -0.90
C THR A 66 5.63 -14.30 0.54
N GLU A 67 5.21 -15.12 1.50
CA GLU A 67 5.49 -14.94 2.93
C GLU A 67 5.63 -16.32 3.57
N GLY A 68 6.85 -16.68 3.97
CA GLY A 68 7.18 -17.98 4.53
C GLY A 68 6.82 -19.14 3.60
N PHE A 69 5.87 -19.96 4.02
CA PHE A 69 5.33 -21.08 3.24
C PHE A 69 4.03 -20.75 2.50
N SER A 70 3.61 -19.48 2.50
CA SER A 70 2.42 -19.01 1.79
C SER A 70 2.83 -18.13 0.61
N GLY A 71 2.01 -18.14 -0.43
CA GLY A 71 2.22 -17.25 -1.57
C GLY A 71 1.00 -17.12 -2.45
N GLN A 72 1.08 -16.26 -3.45
CA GLN A 72 0.00 -15.99 -4.37
C GLN A 72 0.53 -15.58 -5.73
N ALA A 73 -0.27 -15.88 -6.76
CA ALA A 73 -0.13 -15.31 -8.09
C ALA A 73 -1.46 -14.65 -8.48
N ARG A 74 -1.37 -13.48 -9.11
CA ARG A 74 -2.52 -12.70 -9.56
C ARG A 74 -2.33 -12.28 -11.01
N VAL A 75 -3.40 -12.38 -11.79
CA VAL A 75 -3.48 -11.81 -13.14
C VAL A 75 -4.43 -10.61 -13.10
N ILE A 76 -3.94 -9.46 -13.56
CA ILE A 76 -4.70 -8.21 -13.65
C ILE A 76 -4.73 -7.81 -15.11
N LEU A 77 -5.93 -7.66 -15.66
CA LEU A 77 -6.20 -6.93 -16.89
C LEU A 77 -6.74 -5.57 -16.48
N PRO A 78 -5.91 -4.51 -16.54
CA PRO A 78 -6.31 -3.16 -16.16
C PRO A 78 -7.67 -2.75 -16.72
N ARG A 79 -8.53 -2.19 -15.87
CA ARG A 79 -9.92 -1.78 -16.17
C ARG A 79 -10.87 -2.89 -16.65
N ILE A 80 -10.43 -4.13 -16.82
CA ILE A 80 -11.31 -5.27 -17.19
C ILE A 80 -11.59 -6.15 -15.96
N THR A 81 -10.54 -6.65 -15.30
CA THR A 81 -10.67 -7.49 -14.10
C THR A 81 -10.44 -6.67 -12.82
N SER A 82 -10.56 -7.30 -11.65
CA SER A 82 -10.15 -6.68 -10.39
C SER A 82 -8.68 -6.24 -10.45
N CYS A 83 -8.41 -4.97 -10.13
CA CYS A 83 -7.04 -4.48 -9.99
C CYS A 83 -6.49 -4.77 -8.59
N PHE A 84 -5.25 -4.36 -8.30
CA PHE A 84 -4.66 -4.58 -6.97
C PHE A 84 -5.52 -3.94 -5.86
N GLU A 85 -5.98 -2.71 -6.10
CA GLU A 85 -6.80 -1.92 -5.17
C GLU A 85 -8.15 -2.57 -4.84
N CYS A 86 -8.74 -3.33 -5.77
CA CYS A 86 -10.03 -4.03 -5.53
C CYS A 86 -9.95 -5.05 -4.39
N SER A 87 -8.75 -5.48 -4.01
CA SER A 87 -8.51 -6.52 -3.01
C SER A 87 -7.58 -6.04 -1.87
N LEU A 88 -7.40 -4.74 -1.73
CA LEU A 88 -6.51 -4.16 -0.72
C LEU A 88 -6.93 -4.50 0.71
N ASP A 89 -8.24 -4.66 0.92
CA ASP A 89 -8.89 -5.09 2.16
C ASP A 89 -8.49 -6.51 2.60
N ALA A 90 -8.20 -7.40 1.66
CA ALA A 90 -7.70 -8.75 1.95
C ALA A 90 -6.29 -8.75 2.57
N PHE A 91 -5.52 -7.66 2.42
CA PHE A 91 -4.24 -7.51 3.09
C PHE A 91 -4.47 -7.09 4.55
N PRO A 92 -3.89 -7.83 5.51
CA PRO A 92 -4.01 -7.46 6.92
C PRO A 92 -3.48 -6.04 7.12
N PRO A 93 -4.10 -5.24 8.00
CA PRO A 93 -3.55 -3.95 8.36
C PRO A 93 -2.15 -4.15 8.93
N GLN A 94 -1.24 -3.21 8.64
CA GLN A 94 0.09 -3.25 9.24
C GLN A 94 -0.05 -3.24 10.76
N LYS A 95 0.58 -4.22 11.43
CA LYS A 95 0.61 -4.28 12.89
C LYS A 95 1.38 -3.07 13.41
N SER A 96 0.65 -2.05 13.85
CA SER A 96 1.21 -0.91 14.59
C SER A 96 0.95 -1.10 16.07
N PHE A 97 1.98 -1.00 16.90
CA PHE A 97 1.82 -1.08 18.35
C PHE A 97 1.30 0.27 18.88
N PRO A 98 0.23 0.30 19.69
CA PRO A 98 -0.26 1.55 20.27
C PRO A 98 0.83 2.23 21.10
N LEU A 99 1.02 3.54 20.91
CA LEU A 99 2.11 4.29 21.56
C LEU A 99 2.05 4.18 23.09
N CYS A 100 0.86 4.23 23.70
CA CYS A 100 0.68 4.09 25.14
C CYS A 100 1.12 2.70 25.65
N THR A 101 0.86 1.65 24.87
CA THR A 101 1.29 0.28 25.20
C THR A 101 2.81 0.13 25.10
N VAL A 102 3.42 0.71 24.06
CA VAL A 102 4.88 0.71 23.90
C VAL A 102 5.56 1.53 25.00
N ALA A 103 5.02 2.69 25.33
CA ALA A 103 5.61 3.65 26.27
C ALA A 103 5.43 3.27 27.74
N GLU A 104 4.23 2.83 28.14
CA GLU A 104 3.86 2.70 29.55
C GLU A 104 3.58 1.26 30.00
N THR A 105 2.93 0.46 29.15
CA THR A 105 2.42 -0.87 29.53
C THR A 105 2.84 -1.99 28.57
N PRO A 106 4.16 -2.26 28.40
CA PRO A 106 4.62 -3.34 27.54
C PRO A 106 4.14 -4.70 28.09
N ARG A 107 3.84 -5.64 27.19
CA ARG A 107 3.30 -6.98 27.51
C ARG A 107 3.99 -8.09 26.73
N LEU A 108 4.55 -7.75 25.57
CA LEU A 108 5.23 -8.66 24.66
C LEU A 108 6.68 -8.19 24.48
N PRO A 109 7.64 -9.09 24.20
CA PRO A 109 9.03 -8.70 23.96
C PRO A 109 9.16 -7.72 22.79
N GLU A 110 8.29 -7.80 21.79
CA GLU A 110 8.19 -6.86 20.67
C GLU A 110 7.88 -5.43 21.14
N HIS A 111 7.11 -5.24 22.22
CA HIS A 111 6.83 -3.90 22.76
C HIS A 111 8.09 -3.28 23.37
N CYS A 112 8.93 -4.09 24.02
CA CYS A 112 10.21 -3.63 24.58
C CYS A 112 11.19 -3.24 23.47
N ILE A 113 11.24 -4.02 22.40
CA ILE A 113 12.05 -3.71 21.21
C ILE A 113 11.52 -2.44 20.54
N ALA A 114 10.21 -2.34 20.32
CA ALA A 114 9.56 -1.17 19.74
C ALA A 114 9.91 0.10 20.52
N TYR A 115 9.87 0.05 21.85
CA TYR A 115 10.26 1.20 22.67
C TYR A 115 11.72 1.62 22.44
N ALA A 116 12.65 0.65 22.43
CA ALA A 116 14.06 0.94 22.30
C ALA A 116 14.37 1.68 20.99
N PHE A 117 13.80 1.26 19.86
CA PHE A 117 14.11 1.87 18.56
C PHE A 117 13.24 3.09 18.20
N THR A 118 11.99 3.17 18.69
CA THR A 118 11.07 4.28 18.34
C THR A 118 11.10 5.44 19.32
N LEU A 119 11.33 5.19 20.61
CA LEU A 119 11.24 6.19 21.67
C LEU A 119 12.59 6.46 22.32
N GLN A 120 13.36 5.41 22.63
CA GLN A 120 14.62 5.57 23.35
C GLN A 120 15.76 6.03 22.43
N TRP A 121 15.87 5.44 21.23
CA TRP A 121 16.91 5.83 20.27
C TRP A 121 16.90 7.32 19.95
N PRO A 122 15.76 7.97 19.58
CA PRO A 122 15.77 9.40 19.28
C PRO A 122 16.05 10.30 20.50
N ARG A 123 15.86 9.78 21.72
CA ARG A 123 16.19 10.51 22.96
C ARG A 123 17.68 10.51 23.25
N GLU A 124 18.36 9.39 22.99
CA GLU A 124 19.79 9.20 23.24
C GLU A 124 20.65 9.71 22.08
N PHE A 125 20.13 9.60 20.85
CA PHE A 125 20.80 9.99 19.61
C PHE A 125 19.90 10.93 18.78
N PRO A 126 19.69 12.19 19.20
CA PRO A 126 18.79 13.12 18.52
C PRO A 126 19.25 13.48 17.10
N ASP A 127 20.56 13.53 16.86
CA ASP A 127 21.14 13.94 15.57
C ASP A 127 21.35 12.78 14.59
N ARG A 128 21.09 11.53 15.00
CA ARG A 128 21.40 10.34 14.22
C ARG A 128 20.19 9.40 14.13
N LYS A 129 19.77 9.09 12.91
CA LYS A 129 18.79 8.03 12.65
C LYS A 129 19.42 6.66 12.90
N LEU A 130 18.62 5.75 13.44
CA LEU A 130 18.98 4.35 13.61
C LEU A 130 19.33 3.74 12.25
N ASP A 131 20.54 3.21 12.13
CA ASP A 131 20.92 2.41 10.96
C ASP A 131 20.58 0.95 11.24
N THR A 132 19.56 0.43 10.56
CA THR A 132 19.12 -0.95 10.73
C THR A 132 20.14 -1.96 10.21
N ASP A 133 21.07 -1.55 9.35
CA ASP A 133 22.11 -2.43 8.80
C ASP A 133 23.42 -2.38 9.60
N SER A 134 23.57 -1.42 10.51
CA SER A 134 24.68 -1.35 11.46
C SER A 134 24.56 -2.42 12.56
N PRO A 135 25.52 -3.36 12.68
CA PRO A 135 25.50 -4.35 13.76
C PRO A 135 25.52 -3.71 15.16
N ASP A 136 26.22 -2.58 15.31
CA ASP A 136 26.37 -1.86 16.57
C ASP A 136 25.05 -1.21 17.01
N ASP A 137 24.35 -0.57 16.08
CA ASP A 137 23.05 0.06 16.32
C ASP A 137 22.02 -1.00 16.71
N MET A 138 22.00 -2.11 15.98
CA MET A 138 21.11 -3.23 16.25
C MET A 138 21.40 -3.91 17.61
N LYS A 139 22.69 -4.00 17.98
CA LYS A 139 23.10 -4.52 19.28
C LYS A 139 22.66 -3.59 20.41
N TRP A 140 22.81 -2.28 20.23
CA TRP A 140 22.32 -1.30 21.20
C TRP A 140 20.81 -1.43 21.42
N VAL A 141 20.02 -1.54 20.34
CA VAL A 141 18.57 -1.71 20.44
C VAL A 141 18.22 -3.00 21.21
N TYR A 142 18.93 -4.08 20.95
CA TYR A 142 18.75 -5.35 21.65
C TYR A 142 19.03 -5.22 23.17
N GLU A 143 20.15 -4.59 23.55
CA GLU A 143 20.53 -4.41 24.96
C GLU A 143 19.53 -3.53 25.73
N GLN A 144 19.05 -2.45 25.09
CA GLN A 144 18.02 -1.59 25.69
C GLN A 144 16.67 -2.29 25.81
N ALA A 145 16.30 -3.08 24.80
CA ALA A 145 15.09 -3.89 24.83
C ALA A 145 15.15 -4.95 25.95
N LEU A 146 16.31 -5.60 26.15
CA LEU A 146 16.53 -6.58 27.22
C LEU A 146 16.39 -5.93 28.59
N THR A 147 17.08 -4.81 28.82
CA THR A 147 17.00 -4.03 30.06
C THR A 147 15.56 -3.62 30.38
N ARG A 148 14.79 -3.20 29.37
CA ARG A 148 13.38 -2.85 29.54
C ARG A 148 12.54 -4.09 29.84
N ALA A 149 12.76 -5.19 29.14
CA ALA A 149 12.02 -6.43 29.35
C ALA A 149 12.23 -6.99 30.76
N GLU A 150 13.44 -6.91 31.31
CA GLU A 150 13.73 -7.27 32.71
C GLU A 150 12.93 -6.40 33.70
N LYS A 151 12.84 -5.08 33.48
CA LYS A 151 12.05 -4.18 34.35
C LYS A 151 10.56 -4.54 34.41
N PHE A 152 10.01 -5.07 33.32
CA PHE A 152 8.60 -5.46 33.22
C PHE A 152 8.38 -6.97 33.35
N ASN A 153 9.42 -7.74 33.68
CA ASN A 153 9.37 -9.21 33.81
C ASN A 153 8.85 -9.93 32.54
N ILE A 154 9.23 -9.43 31.36
CA ILE A 154 8.82 -9.96 30.05
C ILE A 154 9.96 -10.85 29.49
N PRO A 155 9.75 -12.17 29.34
CA PRO A 155 10.73 -13.05 28.72
C PRO A 155 10.70 -12.96 27.19
N GLY A 156 11.72 -13.51 26.53
CA GLY A 156 11.69 -13.78 25.09
C GLY A 156 12.35 -12.72 24.19
N VAL A 157 12.98 -11.69 24.74
CA VAL A 157 13.82 -10.77 23.93
C VAL A 157 15.09 -11.50 23.49
N THR A 158 15.26 -11.66 22.18
CA THR A 158 16.45 -12.24 21.56
C THR A 158 16.94 -11.33 20.45
N TYR A 159 18.24 -11.41 20.10
CA TYR A 159 18.79 -10.60 19.01
C TYR A 159 18.06 -10.85 17.68
N MET A 160 17.69 -12.11 17.40
CA MET A 160 16.94 -12.46 16.20
C MET A 160 15.53 -11.84 16.19
N LEU A 161 14.84 -11.83 17.34
CA LEU A 161 13.56 -11.14 17.46
C LEU A 161 13.72 -9.62 17.31
N THR A 162 14.79 -9.03 17.86
CA THR A 162 15.10 -7.60 17.67
C THR A 162 15.27 -7.26 16.20
N MET A 163 16.05 -8.04 15.45
CA MET A 163 16.18 -7.85 14.00
C MET A 163 14.83 -8.00 13.29
N GLY A 164 14.05 -9.01 13.66
CA GLY A 164 12.72 -9.27 13.10
C GLY A 164 11.78 -8.09 13.26
N VAL A 165 11.70 -7.51 14.46
CA VAL A 165 10.82 -6.38 14.79
C VAL A 165 11.32 -5.08 14.16
N VAL A 166 12.62 -4.78 14.25
CA VAL A 166 13.19 -3.51 13.74
C VAL A 166 13.15 -3.46 12.21
N LYS A 167 13.50 -4.57 11.54
CA LYS A 167 13.51 -4.64 10.07
C LYS A 167 12.18 -5.08 9.47
N ASN A 168 11.17 -5.39 10.29
CA ASN A 168 9.91 -6.02 9.85
C ASN A 168 10.17 -7.22 8.92
N ILE A 169 11.06 -8.15 9.33
CA ILE A 169 11.51 -9.26 8.49
C ILE A 169 10.34 -10.19 8.17
N ILE A 170 10.01 -10.30 6.87
CA ILE A 170 9.09 -11.30 6.34
C ILE A 170 9.91 -12.57 6.05
N PRO A 171 9.58 -13.74 6.63
CA PRO A 171 10.27 -14.98 6.31
C PRO A 171 10.22 -15.29 4.80
N ALA A 172 11.35 -15.72 4.23
CA ALA A 172 11.44 -16.04 2.80
C ALA A 172 12.05 -17.44 2.61
N VAL A 173 11.45 -18.25 1.75
CA VAL A 173 11.90 -19.62 1.45
C VAL A 173 11.96 -19.79 -0.07
N ALA A 174 13.08 -20.32 -0.57
CA ALA A 174 13.34 -20.47 -2.00
C ALA A 174 12.28 -21.34 -2.71
N SER A 175 11.74 -22.36 -2.05
CA SER A 175 10.69 -23.22 -2.59
C SER A 175 9.40 -22.46 -2.87
N THR A 176 8.95 -21.63 -1.92
CA THR A 176 7.74 -20.80 -2.08
C THR A 176 7.93 -19.80 -3.23
N ASN A 177 9.10 -19.16 -3.32
CA ASN A 177 9.43 -18.24 -4.42
C ASN A 177 9.41 -18.96 -5.77
N ALA A 178 9.94 -20.18 -5.85
CA ALA A 178 9.92 -20.96 -7.08
C ALA A 178 8.50 -21.34 -7.51
N ILE A 179 7.63 -21.75 -6.57
CA ILE A 179 6.22 -22.09 -6.86
C ILE A 179 5.46 -20.87 -7.39
N VAL A 180 5.59 -19.72 -6.71
CA VAL A 180 4.90 -18.49 -7.12
C VAL A 180 5.44 -17.95 -8.44
N ALA A 181 6.76 -17.91 -8.61
CA ALA A 181 7.37 -17.48 -9.88
C ALA A 181 6.95 -18.40 -11.04
N ALA A 182 6.86 -19.72 -10.82
CA ALA A 182 6.37 -20.66 -11.82
C ALA A 182 4.91 -20.37 -12.20
N ALA A 183 4.04 -20.08 -11.22
CA ALA A 183 2.66 -19.70 -11.49
C ALA A 183 2.59 -18.38 -12.30
N CYS A 184 3.35 -17.36 -11.91
CA CYS A 184 3.39 -16.08 -12.64
C CYS A 184 3.88 -16.26 -14.09
N VAL A 185 5.00 -16.97 -14.30
CA VAL A 185 5.56 -17.21 -15.64
C VAL A 185 4.60 -18.03 -16.50
N ASN A 186 3.93 -19.04 -15.93
CA ASN A 186 2.92 -19.82 -16.63
C ASN A 186 1.76 -18.94 -17.15
N GLU A 187 1.25 -18.03 -16.31
CA GLU A 187 0.21 -17.09 -16.74
C GLU A 187 0.70 -16.08 -17.77
N THR A 188 1.95 -15.61 -17.68
CA THR A 188 2.54 -14.74 -18.71
C THR A 188 2.66 -15.47 -20.06
N VAL A 189 3.06 -16.74 -20.08
CA VAL A 189 3.14 -17.52 -21.32
C VAL A 189 1.74 -17.64 -21.93
N LYS A 190 0.72 -17.95 -21.14
CA LYS A 190 -0.67 -18.02 -21.62
C LYS A 190 -1.16 -16.69 -22.18
N LEU A 191 -0.91 -15.58 -21.48
CA LEU A 191 -1.28 -14.23 -21.89
C LEU A 191 -0.64 -13.84 -23.23
N LEU A 192 0.65 -14.11 -23.41
CA LEU A 192 1.40 -13.66 -24.60
C LEU A 192 1.23 -14.56 -25.81
N THR A 193 0.96 -15.86 -25.60
CA THR A 193 0.88 -16.85 -26.68
C THR A 193 -0.53 -17.30 -27.01
N PHE A 194 -1.50 -16.96 -26.16
CA PHE A 194 -2.90 -17.40 -26.25
C PHE A 194 -3.04 -18.93 -26.30
N CYS A 195 -2.07 -19.68 -25.75
CA CYS A 195 -2.04 -21.14 -25.82
C CYS A 195 -3.05 -21.83 -24.89
N SER A 196 -3.59 -21.10 -23.91
CA SER A 196 -4.61 -21.58 -22.97
C SER A 196 -5.33 -20.41 -22.32
N GLN A 197 -6.39 -20.72 -21.57
CA GLN A 197 -7.08 -19.74 -20.74
C GLN A 197 -6.21 -19.32 -19.54
N THR A 198 -6.23 -18.04 -19.24
CA THR A 198 -5.51 -17.43 -18.12
C THR A 198 -6.25 -17.64 -16.80
N LEU A 199 -5.52 -17.57 -15.70
CA LEU A 199 -6.05 -17.51 -14.35
C LEU A 199 -7.08 -16.38 -14.23
N ASN A 200 -8.26 -16.69 -13.70
CA ASN A 200 -9.28 -15.70 -13.42
C ASN A 200 -8.97 -14.99 -12.09
N THR A 201 -8.15 -13.94 -12.18
CA THR A 201 -7.66 -13.06 -11.10
C THR A 201 -6.69 -13.67 -10.10
N TYR A 202 -7.00 -14.74 -9.35
CA TYR A 202 -6.21 -15.06 -8.15
C TYR A 202 -6.00 -16.55 -7.88
N MET A 203 -4.78 -16.87 -7.47
CA MET A 203 -4.32 -18.16 -6.99
C MET A 203 -3.56 -17.95 -5.68
N MET A 204 -3.89 -18.74 -4.68
CA MET A 204 -3.15 -18.81 -3.42
C MET A 204 -2.52 -20.19 -3.24
N TYR A 205 -1.36 -20.20 -2.59
CA TYR A 205 -0.60 -21.37 -2.21
C TYR A 205 -0.34 -21.35 -0.70
N MET A 206 -0.51 -22.49 -0.04
CA MET A 206 -0.19 -22.68 1.38
C MET A 206 0.58 -24.00 1.56
N GLY A 207 1.80 -23.88 2.10
CA GLY A 207 2.77 -24.95 2.25
C GLY A 207 3.01 -25.43 3.69
N SER A 208 2.28 -24.88 4.68
CA SER A 208 2.59 -25.10 6.10
C SER A 208 2.21 -26.49 6.62
N THR A 209 1.09 -27.07 6.14
CA THR A 209 0.56 -28.37 6.57
C THR A 209 0.36 -29.34 5.40
N GLY A 210 1.10 -29.14 4.30
CA GLY A 210 0.98 -29.92 3.07
C GLY A 210 1.15 -29.03 1.83
N VAL A 211 0.68 -29.52 0.68
CA VAL A 211 0.61 -28.73 -0.56
C VAL A 211 -0.85 -28.40 -0.82
N TYR A 212 -1.25 -27.17 -0.52
CA TYR A 212 -2.59 -26.67 -0.79
C TYR A 212 -2.54 -25.48 -1.75
N SER A 213 -3.45 -25.48 -2.72
CA SER A 213 -3.65 -24.37 -3.65
C SER A 213 -5.13 -24.17 -3.86
N HIS A 214 -5.55 -22.90 -3.95
CA HIS A 214 -6.93 -22.54 -4.24
C HIS A 214 -6.96 -21.36 -5.22
N THR A 215 -7.89 -21.41 -6.17
CA THR A 215 -8.11 -20.34 -7.14
C THR A 215 -9.51 -19.78 -6.93
N PHE A 216 -9.62 -18.47 -6.91
CA PHE A 216 -10.90 -17.78 -6.78
C PHE A 216 -10.84 -16.43 -7.48
N VAL A 217 -12.01 -15.85 -7.70
CA VAL A 217 -12.15 -14.59 -8.42
C VAL A 217 -12.30 -13.46 -7.42
N TYR A 218 -11.41 -12.48 -7.46
CA TYR A 218 -11.70 -11.17 -6.89
C TYR A 218 -12.56 -10.39 -7.87
N GLU A 219 -13.71 -9.90 -7.40
CA GLU A 219 -14.58 -9.08 -8.23
C GLU A 219 -14.00 -7.66 -8.39
N ARG A 220 -14.22 -7.06 -9.57
CA ARG A 220 -13.88 -5.66 -9.80
C ARG A 220 -14.86 -4.81 -8.98
N LYS A 221 -14.33 -3.98 -8.06
CA LYS A 221 -15.16 -3.06 -7.28
C LYS A 221 -15.65 -1.91 -8.16
N ASP A 222 -16.95 -1.65 -8.14
CA ASP A 222 -17.56 -0.55 -8.88
C ASP A 222 -17.13 0.82 -8.36
N ASP A 223 -16.75 0.93 -7.08
CA ASP A 223 -16.23 2.15 -6.47
C ASP A 223 -14.70 2.14 -6.34
N CYS A 224 -14.01 1.31 -7.13
CA CYS A 224 -12.55 1.22 -7.08
C CYS A 224 -11.92 2.57 -7.44
N PRO A 225 -11.04 3.12 -6.58
CA PRO A 225 -10.41 4.41 -6.84
C PRO A 225 -9.46 4.41 -8.05
N VAL A 226 -9.03 3.24 -8.51
CA VAL A 226 -7.96 3.11 -9.52
C VAL A 226 -8.46 2.63 -10.86
N CYS A 227 -9.18 1.50 -10.92
CA CYS A 227 -9.58 0.91 -12.19
C CYS A 227 -10.97 1.32 -12.66
N THR A 228 -11.72 2.07 -11.85
CA THR A 228 -13.03 2.62 -12.22
C THR A 228 -12.96 4.14 -12.27
N SER A 229 -13.55 4.75 -13.30
CA SER A 229 -13.55 6.21 -13.51
C SER A 229 -14.72 6.92 -12.81
N THR A 230 -15.37 6.29 -11.84
CA THR A 230 -16.57 6.82 -11.18
C THR A 230 -16.24 7.69 -9.99
N VAL A 231 -16.99 8.78 -9.83
CA VAL A 231 -16.97 9.61 -8.62
C VAL A 231 -17.48 8.79 -7.44
N ARG A 232 -16.64 8.62 -6.42
CA ARG A 232 -16.99 7.84 -5.24
C ARG A 232 -17.88 8.67 -4.31
N LYS A 233 -19.06 8.15 -3.97
CA LYS A 233 -19.98 8.82 -3.04
C LYS A 233 -19.62 8.47 -1.60
N MET A 234 -19.59 9.48 -0.74
CA MET A 234 -19.33 9.28 0.69
C MET A 234 -20.29 10.12 1.52
N THR A 235 -20.90 9.50 2.52
CA THR A 235 -21.82 10.15 3.43
C THR A 235 -21.11 10.45 4.74
N VAL A 236 -21.19 11.70 5.21
CA VAL A 236 -20.56 12.16 6.45
C VAL A 236 -21.55 13.01 7.24
N THR A 237 -21.36 13.10 8.56
CA THR A 237 -22.20 13.99 9.37
C THR A 237 -21.84 15.45 9.13
N LYS A 238 -22.79 16.38 9.28
CA LYS A 238 -22.51 17.83 9.14
C LYS A 238 -21.45 18.38 10.10
N LYS A 239 -21.20 17.68 11.20
CA LYS A 239 -20.20 18.03 12.21
C LYS A 239 -18.80 17.50 11.88
N THR A 240 -18.69 16.58 10.93
CA THR A 240 -17.41 15.97 10.57
C THR A 240 -16.43 17.04 10.10
N THR A 241 -15.25 17.06 10.71
CA THR A 241 -14.21 18.04 10.37
C THR A 241 -13.41 17.59 9.14
N LEU A 242 -12.71 18.53 8.50
CA LEU A 242 -11.79 18.17 7.42
C LEU A 242 -10.69 17.22 7.90
N ASN A 243 -10.21 17.37 9.13
CA ASN A 243 -9.23 16.46 9.71
C ASN A 243 -9.80 15.02 9.86
N GLU A 244 -11.03 14.89 10.35
CA GLU A 244 -11.72 13.59 10.44
C GLU A 244 -11.92 12.95 9.06
N LEU A 245 -12.24 13.73 8.02
CA LEU A 245 -12.28 13.24 6.65
C LEU A 245 -10.91 12.70 6.21
N LEU A 246 -9.85 13.47 6.42
CA LEU A 246 -8.50 13.02 6.06
C LEU A 246 -8.09 11.75 6.84
N GLN A 247 -8.51 11.61 8.10
CA GLN A 247 -8.31 10.39 8.88
C GLN A 247 -9.09 9.22 8.28
N GLN A 248 -10.36 9.40 7.92
CA GLN A 248 -11.15 8.36 7.25
C GLN A 248 -10.53 7.92 5.92
N LEU A 249 -9.95 8.86 5.15
CA LEU A 249 -9.26 8.52 3.90
C LEU A 249 -7.94 7.76 4.13
N ARG A 250 -7.27 7.95 5.27
CA ARG A 250 -6.02 7.28 5.66
C ARG A 250 -6.25 5.92 6.30
N ASP A 251 -7.23 5.81 7.18
CA ASP A 251 -7.46 4.63 8.01
C ASP A 251 -8.59 3.74 7.47
N GLY A 252 -9.45 4.29 6.61
CA GLY A 252 -10.53 3.57 5.95
C GLY A 252 -10.06 2.73 4.76
N GLU A 253 -10.99 2.47 3.85
CA GLU A 253 -10.77 1.53 2.74
C GLU A 253 -9.70 1.98 1.73
N LEU A 254 -9.54 3.29 1.54
CA LEU A 254 -8.58 3.85 0.59
C LEU A 254 -7.13 3.79 1.09
N ARG A 255 -6.91 3.65 2.40
CA ARG A 255 -5.58 3.56 3.03
C ARG A 255 -4.55 4.58 2.46
N LEU A 256 -4.95 5.84 2.27
CA LEU A 256 -4.08 6.88 1.67
C LEU A 256 -2.94 7.26 2.64
N LYS A 257 -1.81 7.73 2.12
CA LYS A 257 -0.63 8.05 2.94
C LYS A 257 -0.67 9.47 3.49
N SER A 258 -0.84 10.42 2.61
CA SER A 258 -0.87 11.84 2.92
C SER A 258 -1.75 12.56 1.88
N PRO A 259 -3.09 12.39 1.96
CA PRO A 259 -4.01 12.97 1.01
C PRO A 259 -4.01 14.50 1.09
N SER A 260 -4.13 15.12 -0.08
CA SER A 260 -4.47 16.53 -0.28
C SER A 260 -5.84 16.60 -0.97
N VAL A 261 -6.65 17.59 -0.60
CA VAL A 261 -8.06 17.69 -1.00
C VAL A 261 -8.34 19.09 -1.56
N VAL A 262 -8.92 19.11 -2.75
CA VAL A 262 -9.35 20.33 -3.45
C VAL A 262 -10.82 20.16 -3.80
N ALA A 263 -11.64 21.17 -3.51
CA ALA A 263 -13.03 21.24 -3.91
C ALA A 263 -13.17 21.96 -5.26
N ALA A 264 -14.03 21.44 -6.14
CA ALA A 264 -14.24 22.01 -7.47
C ALA A 264 -14.73 23.47 -7.43
N GLY A 265 -15.59 23.83 -6.47
CA GLY A 265 -16.13 25.19 -6.31
C GLY A 265 -15.44 26.02 -5.23
N SER A 266 -15.13 25.40 -4.08
CA SER A 266 -14.55 26.10 -2.92
C SER A 266 -13.03 26.24 -2.93
N GLY A 267 -12.34 25.66 -3.92
CA GLY A 267 -10.88 25.75 -4.06
C GLY A 267 -10.12 24.78 -3.14
N THR A 268 -8.88 25.11 -2.81
CA THR A 268 -8.00 24.19 -2.05
C THR A 268 -8.42 24.09 -0.58
N LEU A 269 -8.92 22.92 -0.16
CA LEU A 269 -9.32 22.69 1.23
C LEU A 269 -8.11 22.41 2.11
N TYR A 270 -7.25 21.48 1.69
CA TYR A 270 -6.02 21.13 2.38
C TYR A 270 -4.97 20.58 1.42
N MET A 271 -3.72 21.05 1.54
CA MET A 271 -2.64 20.60 0.66
C MET A 271 -1.34 20.36 1.43
N GLN A 272 -0.78 19.16 1.28
CA GLN A 272 0.43 18.72 1.98
C GLN A 272 1.70 19.41 1.48
N LYS A 273 1.76 19.73 0.18
CA LYS A 273 2.92 20.34 -0.48
C LYS A 273 2.45 21.35 -1.52
N PRO A 274 3.15 22.49 -1.69
CA PRO A 274 4.33 22.96 -0.95
C PRO A 274 4.02 23.47 0.49
N PRO A 275 5.04 23.64 1.36
CA PRO A 275 4.86 24.04 2.76
C PRO A 275 4.13 25.38 2.97
N SER A 276 4.15 26.26 1.98
CA SER A 276 3.39 27.52 1.98
C SER A 276 1.88 27.27 1.97
N LEU A 277 1.41 26.38 1.09
CA LEU A 277 -0.01 26.01 1.01
C LEU A 277 -0.43 25.16 2.21
N GLU A 278 0.45 24.31 2.73
CA GLU A 278 0.17 23.55 3.96
C GLU A 278 -0.11 24.50 5.12
N LYS A 279 0.75 25.49 5.36
CA LYS A 279 0.52 26.49 6.41
C LYS A 279 -0.73 27.32 6.18
N ALA A 280 -1.03 27.67 4.92
CA ALA A 280 -2.20 28.48 4.58
C ALA A 280 -3.53 27.72 4.75
N THR A 281 -3.52 26.40 4.48
CA THR A 281 -4.73 25.55 4.51
C THR A 281 -4.88 24.76 5.80
N ARG A 282 -3.84 24.67 6.63
CA ARG A 282 -3.88 24.04 7.96
C ARG A 282 -5.04 24.53 8.85
N PRO A 283 -5.42 25.82 8.89
CA PRO A 283 -6.56 26.27 9.70
C PRO A 283 -7.90 25.63 9.30
N ASN A 284 -8.03 25.13 8.06
CA ASN A 284 -9.25 24.48 7.59
C ASN A 284 -9.46 23.10 8.20
N LEU A 285 -8.43 22.48 8.78
CA LEU A 285 -8.50 21.13 9.31
C LEU A 285 -9.52 20.98 10.44
N ASP A 286 -9.63 22.00 11.29
CA ASP A 286 -10.54 21.99 12.44
C ASP A 286 -11.96 22.48 12.08
N LEU A 287 -12.17 22.95 10.84
CA LEU A 287 -13.47 23.40 10.37
C LEU A 287 -14.35 22.21 9.96
N ALA A 288 -15.65 22.33 10.23
CA ALA A 288 -16.64 21.38 9.76
C ALA A 288 -16.74 21.41 8.24
N LEU A 289 -16.86 20.25 7.60
CA LEU A 289 -17.00 20.12 6.15
C LEU A 289 -18.19 20.93 5.61
N SER A 290 -19.30 20.97 6.36
CA SER A 290 -20.49 21.75 6.01
C SER A 290 -20.25 23.26 5.91
N ALA A 291 -19.17 23.78 6.50
CA ALA A 291 -18.75 25.18 6.37
C ALA A 291 -17.78 25.41 5.20
N LEU A 292 -17.15 24.35 4.68
CA LEU A 292 -16.13 24.41 3.64
C LEU A 292 -16.68 24.10 2.24
N ILE A 293 -17.65 23.20 2.15
CA ILE A 293 -18.18 22.69 0.88
C ILE A 293 -19.71 22.60 0.91
N LYS A 294 -20.30 22.61 -0.28
CA LYS A 294 -21.74 22.37 -0.46
C LYS A 294 -22.04 20.88 -0.50
N GLU A 295 -23.28 20.52 -0.19
CA GLU A 295 -23.74 19.15 -0.32
C GLU A 295 -23.68 18.69 -1.79
N GLY A 296 -23.15 17.49 -2.02
CA GLY A 296 -22.94 16.93 -3.35
C GLY A 296 -21.76 17.53 -4.12
N GLU A 297 -20.97 18.42 -3.50
CA GLU A 297 -19.78 18.99 -4.14
C GLU A 297 -18.71 17.92 -4.37
N GLU A 298 -18.10 17.94 -5.56
CA GLU A 298 -17.03 17.03 -5.94
C GLU A 298 -15.69 17.53 -5.40
N LEU A 299 -14.97 16.62 -4.76
CA LEU A 299 -13.63 16.80 -4.23
C LEU A 299 -12.66 15.99 -5.07
N THR A 300 -11.58 16.65 -5.48
CA THR A 300 -10.41 15.99 -6.03
C THR A 300 -9.42 15.70 -4.91
N VAL A 301 -9.10 14.43 -4.72
CA VAL A 301 -8.11 13.95 -3.74
C VAL A 301 -6.88 13.43 -4.47
N THR A 302 -5.71 13.94 -4.07
CA THR A 302 -4.41 13.51 -4.58
C THR A 302 -3.58 12.93 -3.45
N ASP A 303 -2.83 11.85 -3.71
CA ASP A 303 -1.97 11.21 -2.72
C ASP A 303 -0.63 10.79 -3.35
N PRO A 304 0.51 10.84 -2.63
CA PRO A 304 1.79 10.38 -3.16
C PRO A 304 1.85 8.92 -3.59
N ILE A 305 0.97 8.05 -3.07
CA ILE A 305 0.84 6.66 -3.53
C ILE A 305 0.38 6.62 -5.00
N PHE A 306 -0.43 7.60 -5.41
CA PHE A 306 -1.02 7.68 -6.75
C PHE A 306 -0.64 9.01 -7.45
N PRO A 307 0.64 9.20 -7.83
CA PRO A 307 1.13 10.50 -8.28
C PRO A 307 0.48 11.01 -9.58
N ASN A 308 -0.06 10.11 -10.39
CA ASN A 308 -0.68 10.42 -11.69
C ASN A 308 -2.19 10.19 -11.69
N LEU A 309 -2.82 10.03 -10.52
CA LEU A 309 -4.24 9.73 -10.41
C LEU A 309 -4.90 10.74 -9.48
N ASN A 310 -6.02 11.26 -9.95
CA ASN A 310 -6.90 12.13 -9.17
C ASN A 310 -8.11 11.31 -8.75
N LEU A 311 -8.36 11.20 -7.45
CA LEU A 311 -9.54 10.52 -6.93
C LEU A 311 -10.68 11.53 -6.82
N SER A 312 -11.81 11.24 -7.46
CA SER A 312 -13.02 12.08 -7.33
C SER A 312 -13.94 11.53 -6.24
N LEU A 313 -14.29 12.37 -5.28
CA LEU A 313 -15.23 12.05 -4.19
C LEU A 313 -16.41 13.03 -4.21
N SER A 314 -17.65 12.57 -4.06
CA SER A 314 -18.81 13.43 -3.77
C SER A 314 -19.24 13.25 -2.33
N ILE A 315 -19.29 14.35 -1.58
CA ILE A 315 -19.67 14.33 -0.16
C ILE A 315 -21.16 14.64 0.00
N TYR A 316 -21.87 13.77 0.72
CA TYR A 316 -23.27 13.95 1.12
C TYR A 316 -23.36 14.08 2.63
N PHE A 317 -24.25 14.95 3.11
CA PHE A 317 -24.39 15.22 4.54
C PHE A 317 -25.62 14.51 5.12
N GLU A 318 -25.41 13.73 6.18
CA GLU A 318 -26.48 13.26 7.08
C GLU A 318 -26.94 14.36 8.05
#